data_AF-A0A848V425-F1
#
_entry.id   AF-A0A848V425-F1
#
_cell.length_a   1.000
_cell.length_b   1.000
_cell.length_c   1.000
_cell.angle_alpha   90.00
_cell.angle_beta   90.00
_cell.angle_gamma   90.00
#
_symmetry.space_group_name_H-M   'P 1'
#
loop_
_entity.id
_entity.type
_entity.pdbx_description
1 polymer ?
#
loop_
_entity_poly.entity_id
_entity_poly.type
_entity_poly.pdbx_seq_one_letter_code
_entity_poly.pdbx_strand_id
1 'polypeptide(L)'
;MRNNLLIGIAALALTACGANEDAKQAQAEEILAPTTAEFAASLQERFLDAKPGDVIEIPAGTYAFERSLSLKVDGVTIRGAGQDKTILSFKDQLAGAEGLLVTANDFTIENLAIVDSIGDALKVNEGKNIKISGIRTEWTGGPKTENGAYGIYPVQCENVLVENSIAIGASDAGIYVGQSKNIVVRNNRAEYNVAGIEVENSVGADVFGNIATNNTGGILVFNMPNLPQEGHSTRVFDNQVYENNTKNFGHAGTPVASVPAGSGVVINSNDKVEIFDNDIRDNKTANVIISSVYSTGYDGMSKAESFDPFPEGIFIYGNKFSGGGESPDGLELGGLKMIMFGKDGAFPDILWDGFADPEKMVDGEITLEHRICVQNGDIQILNADGPNGFKNPAILDGEKITCELPKLGETKVAL
;
A
#
# COMPACT_ATOMS: atom_id res chain seq x y z
N MET A 1 -72.88 47.33 -26.53
CA MET A 1 -72.59 47.63 -27.95
C MET A 1 -71.99 46.37 -28.55
N ARG A 2 -72.74 45.67 -29.42
CA ARG A 2 -72.36 45.33 -30.81
C ARG A 2 -70.98 44.62 -30.91
N ASN A 3 -70.86 43.34 -31.22
CA ASN A 3 -71.40 42.68 -32.42
C ASN A 3 -71.66 41.17 -32.21
N ASN A 4 -72.79 40.72 -32.77
CA ASN A 4 -73.00 39.34 -33.21
C ASN A 4 -72.28 39.11 -34.54
N LEU A 5 -71.75 37.91 -34.78
CA LEU A 5 -71.88 37.28 -36.09
C LEU A 5 -71.96 35.76 -35.97
N LEU A 6 -73.08 35.24 -36.47
CA LEU A 6 -73.40 33.84 -36.71
C LEU A 6 -72.58 33.24 -37.88
N ILE A 7 -72.60 31.91 -37.95
CA ILE A 7 -72.71 30.99 -39.11
C ILE A 7 -71.88 29.74 -38.72
N GLY A 8 -72.33 28.49 -38.72
CA GLY A 8 -73.53 27.88 -39.29
C GLY A 8 -73.12 26.57 -39.98
N ILE A 9 -73.60 25.44 -39.45
CA ILE A 9 -74.00 24.20 -40.15
C ILE A 9 -72.89 23.35 -40.82
N ALA A 10 -72.74 22.10 -40.36
CA ALA A 10 -73.07 20.90 -41.15
C ALA A 10 -72.85 19.61 -40.34
N ALA A 11 -73.95 18.89 -40.13
CA ALA A 11 -73.95 17.52 -39.65
C ALA A 11 -73.64 16.57 -40.81
N LEU A 12 -72.80 15.56 -40.56
CA LEU A 12 -72.85 14.29 -41.28
C LEU A 12 -72.64 13.16 -40.28
N ALA A 13 -73.73 12.45 -39.97
CA ALA A 13 -73.70 11.14 -39.36
C ALA A 13 -73.43 10.12 -40.47
N LEU A 14 -72.37 9.32 -40.29
CA LEU A 14 -72.16 8.07 -41.02
C LEU A 14 -71.89 6.99 -39.98
N THR A 15 -72.90 6.16 -39.76
CA THR A 15 -72.83 4.86 -39.10
C THR A 15 -71.99 3.91 -39.94
N ALA A 16 -70.97 3.28 -39.34
CA ALA A 16 -70.36 2.07 -39.86
C ALA A 16 -70.07 1.11 -38.70
N CYS A 17 -70.62 -0.09 -38.81
CA CYS A 17 -70.45 -1.21 -37.89
C CYS A 17 -69.05 -1.81 -37.98
N GLY A 18 -68.56 -2.28 -36.82
CA GLY A 18 -67.87 -3.56 -36.71
C GLY A 18 -66.37 -3.59 -36.97
N ALA A 19 -65.59 -3.66 -35.90
CA ALA A 19 -64.63 -4.74 -35.67
C ALA A 19 -64.09 -4.61 -34.24
N ASN A 20 -64.20 -5.69 -33.47
CA ASN A 20 -63.40 -5.92 -32.27
C ASN A 20 -61.93 -5.87 -32.67
N GLU A 21 -61.16 -4.94 -32.10
CA GLU A 21 -59.73 -5.11 -31.96
C GLU A 21 -59.40 -5.07 -30.46
N ASP A 22 -59.04 -6.26 -29.98
CA ASP A 22 -58.41 -6.48 -28.68
C ASP A 22 -57.13 -5.64 -28.59
N ALA A 23 -57.23 -4.46 -27.98
CA ALA A 23 -56.08 -3.70 -27.57
C ALA A 23 -55.42 -4.39 -26.36
N LYS A 24 -54.56 -5.38 -26.64
CA LYS A 24 -53.54 -5.84 -25.70
C LYS A 24 -52.65 -4.65 -25.34
N GLN A 25 -52.87 -4.08 -24.15
CA GLN A 25 -51.91 -3.23 -23.49
C GLN A 25 -50.63 -4.05 -23.27
N ALA A 26 -49.60 -3.79 -24.09
CA ALA A 26 -48.24 -4.17 -23.75
C ALA A 26 -47.82 -3.28 -22.57
N GLN A 27 -47.92 -3.81 -21.35
CA GLN A 27 -47.18 -3.29 -20.22
C GLN A 27 -45.70 -3.47 -20.55
N ALA A 28 -45.01 -2.37 -20.84
CA ALA A 28 -43.56 -2.34 -20.73
C ALA A 28 -43.26 -2.62 -19.26
N GLU A 29 -42.71 -3.80 -18.95
CA GLU A 29 -42.05 -4.04 -17.67
C GLU A 29 -40.89 -3.05 -17.59
N GLU A 30 -41.10 -1.99 -16.81
CA GLU A 30 -40.02 -1.16 -16.32
C GLU A 30 -39.18 -2.08 -15.43
N ILE A 31 -38.09 -2.63 -15.98
CA ILE A 31 -37.12 -3.41 -15.22
C ILE A 31 -36.53 -2.45 -14.19
N LEU A 32 -37.12 -2.44 -13.00
CA LEU A 32 -36.61 -1.70 -11.85
C LEU A 32 -35.16 -2.13 -11.64
N ALA A 33 -34.24 -1.17 -11.64
CA ALA A 33 -32.87 -1.44 -11.27
C ALA A 33 -32.86 -2.11 -9.89
N PRO A 34 -32.11 -3.21 -9.68
CA PRO A 34 -32.07 -3.89 -8.40
C PRO A 34 -31.69 -2.92 -7.29
N THR A 35 -32.30 -3.08 -6.12
CA THR A 35 -31.86 -2.37 -4.92
C THR A 35 -30.39 -2.70 -4.61
N THR A 36 -29.71 -1.86 -3.85
CA THR A 36 -28.30 -2.09 -3.47
C THR A 36 -28.10 -3.43 -2.75
N ALA A 37 -29.09 -3.88 -1.97
CA ALA A 37 -29.07 -5.16 -1.27
C ALA A 37 -29.27 -6.35 -2.24
N GLU A 38 -30.23 -6.26 -3.16
CA GLU A 38 -30.43 -7.31 -4.18
C GLU A 38 -29.22 -7.44 -5.09
N PHE A 39 -28.59 -6.33 -5.45
CA PHE A 39 -27.34 -6.35 -6.21
C PHE A 39 -26.20 -6.96 -5.41
N ALA A 40 -26.04 -6.64 -4.12
CA ALA A 40 -24.98 -7.22 -3.29
C ALA A 40 -25.10 -8.75 -3.19
N ALA A 41 -26.33 -9.27 -3.00
CA ALA A 41 -26.60 -10.70 -3.01
C ALA A 41 -26.27 -11.34 -4.36
N SER A 42 -26.74 -10.73 -5.46
CA SER A 42 -26.42 -11.19 -6.82
C SER A 42 -24.92 -11.13 -7.12
N LEU A 43 -24.19 -10.14 -6.61
CA LEU A 43 -22.75 -10.04 -6.80
C LEU A 43 -22.04 -11.18 -6.09
N GLN A 44 -22.45 -11.53 -4.87
CA GLN A 44 -21.88 -12.66 -4.15
C GLN A 44 -22.06 -13.97 -4.93
N GLU A 45 -23.23 -14.19 -5.53
CA GLU A 45 -23.47 -15.35 -6.41
C GLU A 45 -22.55 -15.32 -7.65
N ARG A 46 -22.39 -14.16 -8.29
CA ARG A 46 -21.47 -14.01 -9.45
C ARG A 46 -20.02 -14.33 -9.12
N PHE A 47 -19.55 -14.05 -7.91
CA PHE A 47 -18.21 -14.43 -7.46
C PHE A 47 -18.08 -15.95 -7.27
N LEU A 48 -19.14 -16.61 -6.77
CA LEU A 48 -19.17 -18.06 -6.57
C LEU A 48 -19.26 -18.83 -7.90
N ASP A 49 -20.01 -18.29 -8.86
CA ASP A 49 -20.27 -18.91 -10.17
C ASP A 49 -19.25 -18.53 -11.26
N ALA A 50 -18.27 -17.70 -10.92
CA ALA A 50 -17.26 -17.19 -11.84
C ALA A 50 -16.50 -18.32 -12.55
N LYS A 51 -16.16 -18.09 -13.80
CA LYS A 51 -15.39 -19.01 -14.65
C LYS A 51 -14.16 -18.30 -15.20
N PRO A 52 -13.12 -19.05 -15.61
CA PRO A 52 -11.95 -18.45 -16.22
C PRO A 52 -12.30 -17.60 -17.45
N GLY A 53 -11.76 -16.38 -17.49
CA GLY A 53 -12.04 -15.38 -18.52
C GLY A 53 -13.26 -14.48 -18.23
N ASP A 54 -14.00 -14.73 -17.14
CA ASP A 54 -15.15 -13.90 -16.80
C ASP A 54 -14.73 -12.48 -16.40
N VAL A 55 -15.58 -11.53 -16.77
CA VAL A 55 -15.50 -10.14 -16.34
C VAL A 55 -16.71 -9.84 -15.46
N ILE A 56 -16.46 -9.63 -14.17
CA ILE A 56 -17.47 -9.22 -13.21
C ILE A 56 -17.54 -7.69 -13.17
N GLU A 57 -18.41 -7.13 -14.02
CA GLU A 57 -18.70 -5.68 -13.98
C GLU A 57 -19.64 -5.30 -12.83
N ILE A 58 -19.26 -4.25 -12.12
CA ILE A 58 -19.96 -3.67 -10.98
C ILE A 58 -20.29 -2.22 -11.32
N PRO A 59 -21.57 -1.83 -11.45
CA PRO A 59 -21.93 -0.47 -11.80
C PRO A 59 -21.59 0.52 -10.69
N ALA A 60 -21.76 1.81 -10.98
CA ALA A 60 -21.65 2.85 -9.97
C ALA A 60 -22.74 2.66 -8.90
N GLY A 61 -22.34 2.75 -7.64
CA GLY A 61 -23.19 2.53 -6.48
C GLY A 61 -22.38 2.23 -5.22
N THR A 62 -23.08 2.22 -4.09
CA THR A 62 -22.55 1.75 -2.81
C THR A 62 -23.29 0.48 -2.42
N TYR A 63 -22.56 -0.61 -2.26
CA TYR A 63 -23.09 -1.94 -2.00
C TYR A 63 -22.60 -2.40 -0.63
N ALA A 64 -23.54 -2.68 0.28
CA ALA A 64 -23.23 -3.09 1.64
C ALA A 64 -23.10 -4.63 1.71
N PHE A 65 -22.07 -5.10 2.41
CA PHE A 65 -21.80 -6.52 2.61
C PHE A 65 -21.68 -6.83 4.09
N GLU A 66 -22.41 -7.86 4.53
CA GLU A 66 -22.31 -8.42 5.88
C GLU A 66 -21.27 -9.55 5.97
N ARG A 67 -20.70 -9.97 4.84
CA ARG A 67 -19.76 -11.10 4.74
C ARG A 67 -18.66 -10.81 3.72
N SER A 68 -17.48 -11.39 3.92
CA SER A 68 -16.39 -11.35 2.95
C SER A 68 -16.81 -11.87 1.57
N LEU A 69 -16.30 -11.23 0.52
CA LEU A 69 -16.33 -11.77 -0.83
C LEU A 69 -15.11 -12.67 -1.03
N SER A 70 -15.26 -13.75 -1.81
CA SER A 70 -14.17 -14.66 -2.11
C SER A 70 -14.14 -15.08 -3.58
N LEU A 71 -12.95 -15.15 -4.17
CA LEU A 71 -12.74 -15.61 -5.53
C LEU A 71 -11.58 -16.62 -5.57
N LYS A 72 -11.80 -17.77 -6.21
CA LYS A 72 -10.80 -18.85 -6.32
C LYS A 72 -10.57 -19.33 -7.76
N VAL A 73 -10.97 -18.51 -8.73
CA VAL A 73 -11.02 -18.90 -10.14
C VAL A 73 -10.03 -18.03 -10.90
N ASP A 74 -9.10 -18.69 -11.59
CA ASP A 74 -8.06 -18.05 -12.40
C ASP A 74 -8.65 -17.28 -13.59
N GLY A 75 -7.96 -16.23 -14.03
CA GLY A 75 -8.30 -15.51 -15.27
C GLY A 75 -9.53 -14.61 -15.16
N VAL A 76 -9.96 -14.28 -13.94
CA VAL A 76 -11.15 -13.43 -13.70
C VAL A 76 -10.74 -11.97 -13.57
N THR A 77 -11.55 -11.09 -14.17
CA THR A 77 -11.45 -9.64 -13.99
C THR A 77 -12.63 -9.11 -13.18
N ILE A 78 -12.38 -8.31 -12.15
CA ILE A 78 -13.40 -7.53 -11.44
C ILE A 78 -13.25 -6.06 -11.85
N ARG A 79 -14.33 -5.43 -12.32
CA ARG A 79 -14.30 -4.06 -12.84
C ARG A 79 -15.42 -3.20 -12.27
N GLY A 80 -15.07 -2.11 -11.59
CA GLY A 80 -16.00 -1.06 -11.21
C GLY A 80 -16.08 0.11 -12.21
N ALA A 81 -16.92 1.09 -11.92
CA ALA A 81 -17.09 2.31 -12.70
C ALA A 81 -16.10 3.44 -12.33
N GLY A 82 -15.25 3.22 -11.34
CA GLY A 82 -14.27 4.16 -10.78
C GLY A 82 -14.18 4.02 -9.26
N GLN A 83 -13.00 4.25 -8.68
CA GLN A 83 -12.75 4.12 -7.23
C GLN A 83 -13.58 5.07 -6.34
N ASP A 84 -14.15 6.13 -6.92
CA ASP A 84 -15.07 7.06 -6.23
C ASP A 84 -16.54 6.81 -6.61
N LYS A 85 -16.82 5.83 -7.48
CA LYS A 85 -18.15 5.57 -8.04
C LYS A 85 -18.71 4.21 -7.66
N THR A 86 -17.86 3.18 -7.63
CA THR A 86 -18.24 1.82 -7.20
C THR A 86 -17.60 1.56 -5.85
N ILE A 87 -18.43 1.41 -4.81
CA ILE A 87 -17.98 1.24 -3.42
C ILE A 87 -18.56 -0.06 -2.86
N LEU A 88 -17.68 -0.98 -2.49
CA LEU A 88 -18.01 -2.16 -1.70
C LEU A 88 -17.77 -1.81 -0.23
N SER A 89 -18.85 -1.67 0.54
CA SER A 89 -18.80 -1.27 1.95
C SER A 89 -19.01 -2.47 2.86
N PHE A 90 -18.08 -2.65 3.79
CA PHE A 90 -18.07 -3.70 4.80
C PHE A 90 -18.31 -3.16 6.21
N LYS A 91 -18.81 -1.94 6.31
CA LYS A 91 -19.10 -1.25 7.58
C LYS A 91 -19.98 -2.08 8.53
N ASP A 92 -20.89 -2.87 7.97
CA ASP A 92 -21.81 -3.74 8.71
C ASP A 92 -21.41 -5.23 8.59
N GLN A 93 -20.13 -5.53 8.33
CA GLN A 93 -19.62 -6.90 8.24
C GLN A 93 -19.84 -7.65 9.56
N LEU A 94 -20.42 -8.85 9.47
CA LEU A 94 -20.74 -9.73 10.60
C LEU A 94 -19.88 -10.98 10.62
N ALA A 95 -19.32 -11.40 9.47
CA ALA A 95 -18.48 -12.58 9.36
C ALA A 95 -17.38 -12.46 8.29
N GLY A 96 -16.29 -13.21 8.52
CA GLY A 96 -15.05 -13.08 7.76
C GLY A 96 -14.22 -11.88 8.22
N ALA A 97 -12.94 -11.86 7.84
CA ALA A 97 -12.05 -10.74 8.16
C ALA A 97 -11.88 -9.82 6.95
N GLU A 98 -11.85 -10.38 5.75
CA GLU A 98 -11.49 -9.66 4.55
C GLU A 98 -12.70 -8.95 3.91
N GLY A 99 -12.48 -7.84 3.20
CA GLY A 99 -13.45 -7.33 2.24
C GLY A 99 -13.55 -8.26 1.03
N LEU A 100 -12.41 -8.50 0.38
CA LEU A 100 -12.27 -9.44 -0.73
C LEU A 100 -11.01 -10.31 -0.56
N LEU A 101 -11.22 -11.63 -0.49
CA LEU A 101 -10.17 -12.64 -0.50
C LEU A 101 -10.07 -13.33 -1.87
N VAL A 102 -8.90 -13.29 -2.48
CA VAL A 102 -8.61 -13.92 -3.77
C VAL A 102 -7.51 -14.96 -3.61
N THR A 103 -7.71 -16.13 -4.21
CA THR A 103 -6.68 -17.17 -4.34
C THR A 103 -6.75 -17.71 -5.77
N ALA A 104 -6.07 -17.01 -6.69
CA ALA A 104 -6.19 -17.24 -8.12
C ALA A 104 -4.99 -16.66 -8.89
N ASN A 105 -4.76 -17.21 -10.08
CA ASN A 105 -3.82 -16.69 -11.08
C ASN A 105 -4.53 -15.80 -12.11
N ASP A 106 -3.75 -15.03 -12.88
CA ASP A 106 -4.22 -14.19 -13.98
C ASP A 106 -5.40 -13.29 -13.57
N PHE A 107 -5.29 -12.73 -12.36
CA PHE A 107 -6.36 -11.96 -11.72
C PHE A 107 -6.17 -10.47 -11.95
N THR A 108 -7.26 -9.81 -12.38
CA THR A 108 -7.31 -8.35 -12.49
C THR A 108 -8.44 -7.79 -11.63
N ILE A 109 -8.16 -6.75 -10.87
CA ILE A 109 -9.19 -5.92 -10.23
C ILE A 109 -8.94 -4.45 -10.55
N GLU A 110 -9.99 -3.76 -10.96
CA GLU A 110 -9.86 -2.35 -11.34
C GLU A 110 -11.08 -1.48 -11.02
N ASN A 111 -10.79 -0.20 -10.75
CA ASN A 111 -11.77 0.90 -10.74
C ASN A 111 -12.89 0.78 -9.70
N LEU A 112 -12.58 0.41 -8.45
CA LEU A 112 -13.57 0.35 -7.36
C LEU A 112 -12.94 0.66 -5.99
N ALA A 113 -13.77 0.86 -4.99
CA ALA A 113 -13.34 0.96 -3.60
C ALA A 113 -13.81 -0.23 -2.76
N ILE A 114 -12.99 -0.60 -1.77
CA ILE A 114 -13.32 -1.54 -0.70
C ILE A 114 -13.11 -0.78 0.61
N VAL A 115 -14.17 -0.59 1.40
CA VAL A 115 -14.12 0.28 2.57
C VAL A 115 -14.66 -0.40 3.82
N ASP A 116 -14.07 -0.05 4.96
CA ASP A 116 -14.53 -0.41 6.30
C ASP A 116 -14.63 -1.92 6.58
N SER A 117 -13.75 -2.75 6.02
CA SER A 117 -13.64 -4.16 6.41
C SER A 117 -13.14 -4.33 7.84
N ILE A 118 -13.55 -5.40 8.52
CA ILE A 118 -13.09 -5.73 9.89
C ILE A 118 -11.57 -5.96 9.90
N GLY A 119 -11.08 -6.74 8.94
CA GLY A 119 -9.67 -7.03 8.69
C GLY A 119 -9.27 -6.49 7.32
N ASP A 120 -8.46 -7.25 6.58
CA ASP A 120 -7.85 -6.80 5.33
C ASP A 120 -8.88 -6.37 4.26
N ALA A 121 -8.63 -5.28 3.54
CA ALA A 121 -9.59 -4.82 2.54
C ALA A 121 -9.54 -5.72 1.28
N LEU A 122 -8.39 -5.77 0.59
CA LEU A 122 -8.14 -6.63 -0.55
C LEU A 122 -6.97 -7.55 -0.27
N LYS A 123 -7.21 -8.85 -0.16
CA LYS A 123 -6.17 -9.87 -0.01
C LYS A 123 -6.09 -10.77 -1.23
N VAL A 124 -4.91 -10.86 -1.83
CA VAL A 124 -4.61 -11.80 -2.91
C VAL A 124 -3.52 -12.74 -2.42
N ASN A 125 -3.86 -14.01 -2.22
CA ASN A 125 -2.95 -15.01 -1.67
C ASN A 125 -2.55 -16.02 -2.75
N GLU A 126 -1.27 -16.39 -2.78
CA GLU A 126 -0.74 -17.52 -3.59
C GLU A 126 -1.05 -17.40 -5.10
N GLY A 127 -1.05 -16.17 -5.63
CA GLY A 127 -1.45 -15.88 -7.01
C GLY A 127 -0.29 -15.51 -7.94
N LYS A 128 -0.38 -15.91 -9.21
CA LYS A 128 0.54 -15.49 -10.28
C LYS A 128 -0.14 -14.55 -11.26
N ASN A 129 0.59 -13.55 -11.76
CA ASN A 129 0.12 -12.54 -12.72
C ASN A 129 -1.06 -11.74 -12.17
N ILE A 130 -0.78 -10.89 -11.18
CA ILE A 130 -1.77 -10.14 -10.42
C ILE A 130 -1.72 -8.67 -10.82
N LYS A 131 -2.86 -8.13 -11.28
CA LYS A 131 -3.01 -6.71 -11.61
C LYS A 131 -4.07 -6.04 -10.73
N ILE A 132 -3.64 -5.02 -10.00
CA ILE A 132 -4.49 -4.20 -9.12
C ILE A 132 -4.35 -2.75 -9.60
N SER A 133 -5.42 -2.17 -10.15
CA SER A 133 -5.34 -0.86 -10.82
C SER A 133 -6.51 0.05 -10.48
N GLY A 134 -6.27 1.25 -9.94
CA GLY A 134 -7.36 2.17 -9.61
C GLY A 134 -8.27 1.65 -8.51
N ILE A 135 -7.67 1.06 -7.46
CA ILE A 135 -8.39 0.57 -6.28
C ILE A 135 -8.25 1.57 -5.14
N ARG A 136 -9.34 1.87 -4.45
CA ARG A 136 -9.29 2.60 -3.17
C ARG A 136 -9.62 1.66 -2.01
N THR A 137 -8.71 1.55 -1.05
CA THR A 137 -8.99 0.93 0.25
C THR A 137 -9.02 2.00 1.32
N GLU A 138 -10.03 1.97 2.19
CA GLU A 138 -10.19 3.02 3.20
C GLU A 138 -10.94 2.54 4.44
N TRP A 139 -10.40 2.86 5.62
CA TRP A 139 -11.16 2.91 6.87
C TRP A 139 -11.63 4.34 7.11
N THR A 140 -12.90 4.58 6.81
CA THR A 140 -13.51 5.92 6.73
C THR A 140 -13.58 6.64 8.08
N GLY A 141 -13.39 5.88 9.17
CA GLY A 141 -13.28 6.40 10.53
C GLY A 141 -11.94 7.04 10.87
N GLY A 142 -10.97 7.04 9.96
CA GLY A 142 -9.60 7.51 10.16
C GLY A 142 -8.69 6.52 10.91
N PRO A 143 -7.44 6.89 11.19
CA PRO A 143 -6.44 6.03 11.85
C PRO A 143 -6.91 5.50 13.22
N LYS A 144 -7.04 4.18 13.35
CA LYS A 144 -7.39 3.50 14.60
C LYS A 144 -6.76 2.13 14.66
N THR A 145 -6.36 1.70 15.85
CA THR A 145 -5.75 0.39 16.08
C THR A 145 -6.70 -0.77 15.78
N GLU A 146 -8.02 -0.52 15.83
CA GLU A 146 -9.05 -1.51 15.52
C GLU A 146 -9.37 -1.61 14.01
N ASN A 147 -8.76 -0.78 13.16
CA ASN A 147 -8.90 -0.92 11.71
C ASN A 147 -8.25 -2.22 11.25
N GLY A 148 -8.64 -2.71 10.08
CA GLY A 148 -8.00 -3.83 9.44
C GLY A 148 -6.52 -3.56 9.15
N ALA A 149 -5.72 -4.63 9.17
CA ALA A 149 -4.27 -4.54 9.07
C ALA A 149 -3.86 -4.01 7.70
N TYR A 150 -4.30 -4.66 6.62
CA TYR A 150 -3.78 -4.37 5.28
C TYR A 150 -4.85 -3.84 4.33
N GLY A 151 -4.54 -2.75 3.63
CA GLY A 151 -5.39 -2.21 2.57
C GLY A 151 -5.35 -3.08 1.32
N ILE A 152 -4.28 -2.95 0.53
CA ILE A 152 -4.00 -3.79 -0.64
C ILE A 152 -2.92 -4.80 -0.24
N TYR A 153 -3.22 -6.09 -0.32
CA TYR A 153 -2.43 -7.17 0.27
C TYR A 153 -2.23 -8.37 -0.68
N PRO A 154 -1.45 -8.23 -1.76
CA PRO A 154 -0.83 -9.37 -2.43
C PRO A 154 0.25 -10.02 -1.54
N VAL A 155 0.16 -11.33 -1.36
CA VAL A 155 1.09 -12.11 -0.56
C VAL A 155 1.32 -13.49 -1.16
N GLN A 156 2.58 -13.94 -1.13
CA GLN A 156 3.00 -15.18 -1.77
C GLN A 156 2.68 -15.19 -3.27
N CYS A 157 2.84 -14.04 -3.92
CA CYS A 157 2.52 -13.83 -5.32
C CYS A 157 3.76 -13.74 -6.23
N GLU A 158 3.56 -14.01 -7.52
CA GLU A 158 4.57 -13.79 -8.56
C GLU A 158 4.00 -12.92 -9.67
N ASN A 159 4.78 -11.96 -10.17
CA ASN A 159 4.37 -10.98 -11.18
C ASN A 159 3.18 -10.13 -10.67
N VAL A 160 3.49 -9.13 -9.86
CA VAL A 160 2.48 -8.27 -9.21
C VAL A 160 2.62 -6.84 -9.72
N LEU A 161 1.52 -6.25 -10.18
CA LEU A 161 1.40 -4.82 -10.47
C LEU A 161 0.31 -4.21 -9.59
N VAL A 162 0.70 -3.25 -8.75
CA VAL A 162 -0.20 -2.36 -8.01
C VAL A 162 -0.01 -0.94 -8.56
N GLU A 163 -1.04 -0.39 -9.19
CA GLU A 163 -0.94 0.95 -9.78
C GLU A 163 -2.17 1.83 -9.61
N ASN A 164 -1.95 3.16 -9.66
CA ASN A 164 -3.00 4.17 -9.66
C ASN A 164 -4.01 4.04 -8.50
N SER A 165 -3.60 3.42 -7.40
CA SER A 165 -4.46 3.02 -6.29
C SER A 165 -4.28 3.94 -5.08
N ILE A 166 -5.24 3.92 -4.16
CA ILE A 166 -5.27 4.74 -2.95
C ILE A 166 -5.47 3.82 -1.74
N ALA A 167 -4.67 3.98 -0.69
CA ALA A 167 -4.84 3.23 0.56
C ALA A 167 -4.80 4.17 1.78
N ILE A 168 -5.86 4.11 2.60
CA ILE A 168 -6.07 5.06 3.69
C ILE A 168 -6.48 4.36 4.99
N GLY A 169 -5.76 4.64 6.07
CA GLY A 169 -6.20 4.29 7.43
C GLY A 169 -5.92 2.85 7.88
N ALA A 170 -5.09 2.10 7.18
CA ALA A 170 -4.72 0.72 7.56
C ALA A 170 -3.95 0.71 8.89
N SER A 171 -4.29 -0.21 9.80
CA SER A 171 -3.60 -0.36 11.10
C SER A 171 -2.23 -1.03 10.98
N ASP A 172 -1.91 -1.54 9.80
CA ASP A 172 -0.59 -2.02 9.43
C ASP A 172 -0.15 -1.26 8.16
N ALA A 173 -0.11 -1.92 7.00
CA ALA A 173 0.27 -1.29 5.74
C ALA A 173 -0.92 -0.92 4.83
N GLY A 174 -0.89 0.30 4.27
CA GLY A 174 -1.86 0.73 3.26
C GLY A 174 -1.75 -0.12 1.99
N ILE A 175 -0.53 -0.20 1.45
CA ILE A 175 -0.19 -1.12 0.36
C ILE A 175 0.93 -2.02 0.85
N TYR A 176 0.63 -3.31 0.98
CA TYR A 176 1.59 -4.32 1.38
C TYR A 176 1.86 -5.26 0.21
N VAL A 177 3.11 -5.60 -0.03
CA VAL A 177 3.48 -6.72 -0.91
C VAL A 177 4.48 -7.61 -0.18
N GLY A 178 4.08 -8.85 0.11
CA GLY A 178 4.87 -9.72 0.99
C GLY A 178 5.18 -11.08 0.39
N GLN A 179 6.33 -11.64 0.72
CA GLN A 179 6.73 -13.00 0.32
C GLN A 179 6.57 -13.24 -1.20
N SER A 180 6.75 -12.19 -2.00
CA SER A 180 6.38 -12.16 -3.41
C SER A 180 7.59 -11.93 -4.31
N LYS A 181 7.42 -12.10 -5.63
CA LYS A 181 8.49 -11.93 -6.62
C LYS A 181 8.03 -11.15 -7.84
N ASN A 182 8.93 -10.37 -8.42
CA ASN A 182 8.68 -9.53 -9.60
C ASN A 182 7.52 -8.56 -9.37
N ILE A 183 7.78 -7.51 -8.60
CA ILE A 183 6.76 -6.60 -8.09
C ILE A 183 6.96 -5.20 -8.66
N VAL A 184 5.88 -4.56 -9.09
CA VAL A 184 5.85 -3.13 -9.40
C VAL A 184 4.72 -2.47 -8.60
N VAL A 185 5.08 -1.48 -7.79
CA VAL A 185 4.15 -0.62 -7.04
C VAL A 185 4.35 0.81 -7.51
N ARG A 186 3.42 1.32 -8.33
CA ARG A 186 3.60 2.65 -8.96
C ARG A 186 2.39 3.57 -8.99
N ASN A 187 2.64 4.87 -8.96
CA ASN A 187 1.60 5.91 -9.11
C ASN A 187 0.46 5.78 -8.08
N ASN A 188 0.75 5.26 -6.89
CA ASN A 188 -0.23 5.09 -5.82
C ASN A 188 -0.19 6.26 -4.83
N ARG A 189 -1.26 6.41 -4.04
CA ARG A 189 -1.29 7.30 -2.88
C ARG A 189 -1.55 6.49 -1.61
N ALA A 190 -0.61 6.49 -0.68
CA ALA A 190 -0.77 5.88 0.64
C ALA A 190 -0.70 6.95 1.72
N GLU A 191 -1.79 7.08 2.50
CA GLU A 191 -1.88 8.11 3.54
C GLU A 191 -2.58 7.63 4.81
N TYR A 192 -2.18 8.17 5.95
CA TYR A 192 -2.80 7.87 7.24
C TYR A 192 -2.76 6.38 7.65
N ASN A 193 -1.80 5.61 7.12
CA ASN A 193 -1.54 4.22 7.53
C ASN A 193 -0.43 4.16 8.58
N VAL A 194 -0.17 3.00 9.19
CA VAL A 194 1.08 2.82 9.95
C VAL A 194 2.23 2.81 8.96
N ALA A 195 2.28 1.82 8.07
CA ALA A 195 3.16 1.83 6.90
C ALA A 195 2.38 2.31 5.68
N GLY A 196 2.88 3.33 4.96
CA GLY A 196 2.25 3.75 3.71
C GLY A 196 2.32 2.62 2.67
N ILE A 197 3.54 2.26 2.30
CA ILE A 197 3.84 1.14 1.41
C ILE A 197 4.84 0.23 2.11
N GLU A 198 4.63 -1.08 2.07
CA GLU A 198 5.54 -2.07 2.63
C GLU A 198 5.88 -3.16 1.61
N VAL A 199 7.17 -3.42 1.46
CA VAL A 199 7.71 -4.58 0.73
C VAL A 199 8.37 -5.49 1.75
N GLU A 200 7.71 -6.61 2.06
CA GLU A 200 8.16 -7.56 3.09
C GLU A 200 8.67 -8.85 2.46
N ASN A 201 9.87 -9.30 2.82
CA ASN A 201 10.42 -10.62 2.46
C ASN A 201 10.26 -10.95 0.96
N SER A 202 10.44 -9.97 0.08
CA SER A 202 10.12 -10.07 -1.35
C SER A 202 11.35 -9.88 -2.24
N VAL A 203 11.35 -10.55 -3.40
CA VAL A 203 12.50 -10.58 -4.31
C VAL A 203 12.19 -9.81 -5.59
N GLY A 204 12.94 -8.74 -5.84
CA GLY A 204 12.77 -7.91 -7.03
C GLY A 204 11.50 -7.07 -6.96
N ALA A 205 11.65 -5.83 -6.50
CA ALA A 205 10.55 -4.88 -6.39
C ALA A 205 10.96 -3.49 -6.88
N ASP A 206 10.12 -2.88 -7.73
CA ASP A 206 10.22 -1.48 -8.11
C ASP A 206 9.06 -0.69 -7.47
N VAL A 207 9.39 0.24 -6.60
CA VAL A 207 8.44 1.11 -5.89
C VAL A 207 8.68 2.55 -6.34
N PHE A 208 7.83 3.07 -7.24
CA PHE A 208 8.10 4.37 -7.86
C PHE A 208 6.90 5.24 -8.24
N GLY A 209 7.10 6.56 -8.31
CA GLY A 209 6.04 7.50 -8.67
C GLY A 209 4.90 7.58 -7.64
N ASN A 210 5.10 7.03 -6.44
CA ASN A 210 4.08 7.01 -5.40
C ASN A 210 4.11 8.29 -4.55
N ILE A 211 2.99 8.58 -3.89
CA ILE A 211 2.88 9.58 -2.84
C ILE A 211 2.64 8.84 -1.53
N ALA A 212 3.61 8.88 -0.62
CA ALA A 212 3.49 8.35 0.75
C ALA A 212 3.56 9.51 1.75
N THR A 213 2.40 9.88 2.31
CA THR A 213 2.29 11.05 3.18
C THR A 213 1.39 10.82 4.38
N ASN A 214 1.64 11.52 5.49
CA ASN A 214 0.81 11.42 6.70
C ASN A 214 0.66 10.00 7.25
N ASN A 215 1.57 9.07 6.93
CA ASN A 215 1.63 7.75 7.56
C ASN A 215 2.43 7.85 8.88
N THR A 216 2.65 6.73 9.58
CA THR A 216 3.67 6.65 10.64
C THR A 216 5.06 6.50 10.02
N GLY A 217 5.18 5.59 9.05
CA GLY A 217 6.32 5.42 8.16
C GLY A 217 5.87 5.47 6.70
N GLY A 218 6.65 6.11 5.83
CA GLY A 218 6.29 6.30 4.42
C GLY A 218 6.39 5.01 3.59
N ILE A 219 7.62 4.55 3.34
CA ILE A 219 7.90 3.33 2.56
C ILE A 219 8.82 2.42 3.37
N LEU A 220 8.41 1.17 3.59
CA LEU A 220 9.14 0.17 4.37
C LEU A 220 9.63 -0.96 3.46
N VAL A 221 10.88 -1.38 3.65
CA VAL A 221 11.51 -2.51 2.94
C VAL A 221 12.11 -3.46 3.97
N PHE A 222 11.35 -4.49 4.32
CA PHE A 222 11.57 -5.29 5.53
C PHE A 222 11.88 -6.74 5.20
N ASN A 223 12.78 -7.35 5.96
CA ASN A 223 12.81 -8.79 6.18
C ASN A 223 12.44 -9.11 7.63
N MET A 224 11.48 -10.00 7.78
CA MET A 224 11.03 -10.57 9.04
C MET A 224 11.73 -11.91 9.31
N PRO A 225 12.06 -12.20 10.58
CA PRO A 225 12.86 -13.35 10.96
C PRO A 225 12.15 -14.69 10.77
N ASN A 226 10.83 -14.73 10.91
CA ASN A 226 10.05 -15.97 11.01
C ASN A 226 9.44 -16.43 9.67
N LEU A 227 9.87 -15.85 8.54
CA LEU A 227 9.32 -16.14 7.23
C LEU A 227 10.32 -16.95 6.38
N PRO A 228 9.83 -17.89 5.53
CA PRO A 228 10.69 -18.83 4.81
C PRO A 228 11.39 -18.24 3.58
N GLN A 229 10.95 -17.07 3.11
CA GLN A 229 11.55 -16.36 1.98
C GLN A 229 12.31 -15.15 2.49
N GLU A 230 13.52 -14.94 2.01
CA GLU A 230 14.25 -13.68 2.18
C GLU A 230 13.86 -12.69 1.09
N GLY A 231 13.81 -11.41 1.46
CA GLY A 231 13.68 -10.32 0.53
C GLY A 231 15.02 -9.70 0.19
N HIS A 232 15.17 -9.31 -1.07
CA HIS A 232 16.31 -8.54 -1.56
C HIS A 232 15.99 -7.87 -2.90
N SER A 233 16.84 -6.91 -3.29
CA SER A 233 16.78 -6.26 -4.62
C SER A 233 15.53 -5.40 -4.81
N THR A 234 15.32 -4.45 -3.89
CA THR A 234 14.24 -3.47 -3.96
C THR A 234 14.78 -2.12 -4.43
N ARG A 235 14.10 -1.49 -5.38
CA ARG A 235 14.39 -0.16 -5.90
C ARG A 235 13.26 0.80 -5.53
N VAL A 236 13.59 1.84 -4.76
CA VAL A 236 12.66 2.89 -4.32
C VAL A 236 13.05 4.20 -5.00
N PHE A 237 12.27 4.64 -5.99
CA PHE A 237 12.66 5.80 -6.80
C PHE A 237 11.52 6.68 -7.30
N ASP A 238 11.80 7.93 -7.65
CA ASP A 238 10.79 8.89 -8.14
C ASP A 238 9.54 9.03 -7.25
N ASN A 239 9.64 8.76 -5.94
CA ASN A 239 8.53 8.90 -5.00
C ASN A 239 8.54 10.27 -4.32
N GLN A 240 7.36 10.70 -3.87
CA GLN A 240 7.19 11.79 -2.92
C GLN A 240 6.88 11.19 -1.54
N VAL A 241 7.81 11.30 -0.60
CA VAL A 241 7.72 10.71 0.75
C VAL A 241 7.85 11.81 1.80
N TYR A 242 6.71 12.31 2.29
CA TYR A 242 6.72 13.50 3.13
C TYR A 242 5.73 13.49 4.27
N GLU A 243 6.04 14.25 5.32
CA GLU A 243 5.15 14.47 6.46
C GLU A 243 4.56 13.17 7.07
N ASN A 244 5.30 12.06 7.05
CA ASN A 244 4.86 10.79 7.62
C ASN A 244 4.96 10.83 9.16
N ASN A 245 4.15 11.68 9.77
CA ASN A 245 4.20 12.09 11.17
C ASN A 245 2.98 11.66 11.99
N THR A 246 2.10 10.83 11.43
CA THR A 246 0.97 10.27 12.17
C THR A 246 1.51 9.38 13.29
N LYS A 247 0.92 9.50 14.48
CA LYS A 247 1.32 8.68 15.62
C LYS A 247 1.08 7.21 15.28
N ASN A 248 2.04 6.34 15.60
CA ASN A 248 1.90 4.90 15.42
C ASN A 248 0.64 4.40 16.15
N PHE A 249 -0.21 3.69 15.40
CA PHE A 249 -1.46 3.10 15.87
C PHE A 249 -1.53 1.60 15.54
N GLY A 250 -0.41 0.99 15.19
CA GLY A 250 -0.31 -0.44 14.91
C GLY A 250 -0.57 -1.28 16.14
N HIS A 251 -0.99 -2.52 15.92
CA HIS A 251 -1.30 -3.42 17.02
C HIS A 251 -0.03 -3.74 17.81
N ALA A 252 -0.07 -3.59 19.14
CA ALA A 252 1.10 -3.81 19.98
C ALA A 252 1.68 -5.22 19.79
N GLY A 253 3.00 -5.31 19.62
CA GLY A 253 3.70 -6.57 19.36
C GLY A 253 3.77 -6.97 17.89
N THR A 254 3.15 -6.22 16.97
CA THR A 254 3.44 -6.34 15.53
C THR A 254 4.75 -5.63 15.18
N PRO A 255 5.44 -6.03 14.10
CA PRO A 255 6.67 -5.38 13.65
C PRO A 255 6.50 -3.89 13.38
N VAL A 256 5.45 -3.50 12.66
CA VAL A 256 5.19 -2.10 12.32
C VAL A 256 4.87 -1.23 13.54
N ALA A 257 4.45 -1.80 14.66
CA ALA A 257 4.26 -1.05 15.91
C ALA A 257 5.58 -0.53 16.50
N SER A 258 6.72 -1.05 16.05
CA SER A 258 8.05 -0.55 16.42
C SER A 258 8.51 0.66 15.60
N VAL A 259 7.84 0.95 14.48
CA VAL A 259 8.25 2.02 13.56
C VAL A 259 8.01 3.38 14.23
N PRO A 260 9.07 4.20 14.42
CA PRO A 260 8.92 5.54 14.98
C PRO A 260 8.04 6.40 14.08
N ALA A 261 7.11 7.17 14.65
CA ALA A 261 6.40 8.18 13.86
C ALA A 261 7.41 9.20 13.31
N GLY A 262 7.19 9.71 12.10
CA GLY A 262 8.13 10.62 11.45
C GLY A 262 9.20 9.91 10.64
N SER A 263 8.94 8.69 10.16
CA SER A 263 9.90 7.92 9.36
C SER A 263 9.58 8.05 7.86
N GLY A 264 10.57 8.44 7.04
CA GLY A 264 10.42 8.52 5.58
C GLY A 264 10.47 7.15 4.92
N VAL A 265 11.67 6.73 4.51
CA VAL A 265 11.96 5.36 4.03
C VAL A 265 12.63 4.56 5.14
N VAL A 266 12.17 3.35 5.41
CA VAL A 266 12.74 2.47 6.45
C VAL A 266 13.18 1.15 5.82
N ILE A 267 14.44 0.79 6.02
CA ILE A 267 14.99 -0.50 5.64
C ILE A 267 15.22 -1.29 6.92
N ASN A 268 14.68 -2.50 7.01
CA ASN A 268 14.95 -3.40 8.13
C ASN A 268 15.48 -4.76 7.66
N SER A 269 16.73 -5.07 8.01
CA SER A 269 17.39 -6.37 7.73
C SER A 269 17.26 -6.83 6.26
N ASN A 270 17.21 -5.89 5.32
CA ASN A 270 16.98 -6.18 3.92
C ASN A 270 18.22 -5.85 3.09
N ASP A 271 18.42 -6.65 2.05
CA ASP A 271 19.61 -6.61 1.23
C ASP A 271 19.37 -5.99 -0.14
N LYS A 272 20.41 -5.34 -0.65
CA LYS A 272 20.43 -4.80 -2.01
C LYS A 272 19.24 -3.87 -2.21
N VAL A 273 19.22 -2.77 -1.48
CA VAL A 273 18.17 -1.75 -1.59
C VAL A 273 18.75 -0.50 -2.23
N GLU A 274 18.10 -0.02 -3.29
CA GLU A 274 18.41 1.28 -3.88
C GLU A 274 17.34 2.31 -3.53
N ILE A 275 17.77 3.48 -3.08
CA ILE A 275 16.90 4.63 -2.84
C ILE A 275 17.43 5.78 -3.70
N PHE A 276 16.71 6.16 -4.76
CA PHE A 276 17.20 7.18 -5.67
C PHE A 276 16.15 8.08 -6.30
N ASP A 277 16.54 9.31 -6.64
CA ASP A 277 15.70 10.29 -7.33
C ASP A 277 14.33 10.56 -6.65
N ASN A 278 14.22 10.30 -5.35
CA ASN A 278 13.02 10.62 -4.57
C ASN A 278 13.04 12.07 -4.06
N ASP A 279 11.86 12.62 -3.77
CA ASP A 279 11.66 13.82 -2.96
C ASP A 279 11.19 13.39 -1.57
N ILE A 280 12.09 13.47 -0.58
CA ILE A 280 11.87 12.97 0.78
C ILE A 280 12.05 14.12 1.77
N ARG A 281 10.98 14.48 2.51
CA ARG A 281 11.01 15.70 3.33
C ARG A 281 10.08 15.70 4.54
N ASP A 282 10.42 16.53 5.52
CA ASP A 282 9.54 16.86 6.66
C ASP A 282 9.09 15.64 7.50
N ASN A 283 9.89 14.56 7.51
CA ASN A 283 9.68 13.38 8.37
C ASN A 283 10.41 13.62 9.71
N LYS A 284 9.64 13.73 10.80
CA LYS A 284 10.14 14.26 12.10
C LYS A 284 11.26 13.45 12.75
N THR A 285 11.36 12.16 12.46
CA THR A 285 12.39 11.26 12.98
C THR A 285 13.59 11.21 12.07
N ALA A 286 13.42 10.74 10.83
CA ALA A 286 14.48 10.73 9.83
C ALA A 286 13.87 10.52 8.44
N ASN A 287 14.56 11.00 7.41
CA ASN A 287 14.14 10.81 6.02
C ASN A 287 14.44 9.39 5.53
N VAL A 288 15.56 8.80 5.97
CA VAL A 288 15.89 7.38 5.77
C VAL A 288 16.33 6.77 7.10
N ILE A 289 15.78 5.61 7.44
CA ILE A 289 16.21 4.78 8.57
C ILE A 289 16.70 3.44 8.02
N ILE A 290 17.89 3.04 8.44
CA ILE A 290 18.49 1.74 8.15
C ILE A 290 18.65 1.01 9.47
N SER A 291 17.98 -0.13 9.61
CA SER A 291 18.01 -0.91 10.84
C SER A 291 18.24 -2.39 10.58
N SER A 292 18.77 -3.04 11.60
CA SER A 292 18.74 -4.47 11.84
C SER A 292 17.60 -4.80 12.79
N VAL A 293 17.06 -6.01 12.68
CA VAL A 293 16.11 -6.61 13.63
C VAL A 293 16.53 -6.43 15.08
N TYR A 294 17.83 -6.39 15.39
CA TYR A 294 18.37 -6.19 16.74
C TYR A 294 17.95 -4.87 17.40
N SER A 295 17.47 -3.90 16.61
CA SER A 295 17.02 -2.58 17.08
C SER A 295 15.49 -2.43 17.15
N THR A 296 14.72 -3.48 16.83
CA THR A 296 13.29 -3.34 16.49
C THR A 296 12.31 -3.89 17.54
N GLY A 297 12.80 -4.46 18.63
CA GLY A 297 11.96 -5.01 19.71
C GLY A 297 11.22 -6.31 19.36
N TYR A 298 11.44 -6.87 18.18
CA TYR A 298 10.94 -8.19 17.75
C TYR A 298 12.06 -9.17 17.38
N ASP A 299 13.30 -8.92 17.83
CA ASP A 299 14.46 -9.79 17.65
C ASP A 299 14.35 -11.15 18.35
N GLY A 300 13.48 -11.24 19.36
CA GLY A 300 13.13 -12.48 20.07
C GLY A 300 12.17 -13.42 19.31
N MET A 301 11.68 -13.04 18.13
CA MET A 301 10.89 -13.92 17.29
C MET A 301 11.72 -15.14 16.83
N SER A 302 11.04 -16.27 16.58
CA SER A 302 11.68 -17.43 15.96
C SER A 302 12.28 -17.05 14.61
N LYS A 303 13.50 -17.50 14.34
CA LYS A 303 14.22 -17.19 13.10
C LYS A 303 14.23 -18.39 12.17
N ALA A 304 13.94 -18.18 10.89
CA ALA A 304 14.24 -19.13 9.84
C ALA A 304 15.75 -19.34 9.77
N GLU A 305 16.20 -20.54 9.37
CA GLU A 305 17.63 -20.88 9.34
C GLU A 305 18.43 -19.95 8.41
N SER A 306 17.80 -19.49 7.33
CA SER A 306 18.45 -18.66 6.34
C SER A 306 18.44 -17.16 6.71
N PHE A 307 17.61 -16.74 7.66
CA PHE A 307 17.37 -15.32 7.95
C PHE A 307 18.65 -14.55 8.30
N ASP A 308 18.93 -13.54 7.48
CA ASP A 308 19.97 -12.54 7.71
C ASP A 308 19.41 -11.34 8.50
N PRO A 309 19.95 -11.02 9.69
CA PRO A 309 19.51 -9.88 10.47
C PRO A 309 20.11 -8.55 10.01
N PHE A 310 21.09 -8.51 9.11
CA PHE A 310 21.82 -7.29 8.77
C PHE A 310 21.27 -6.63 7.50
N PRO A 311 21.19 -5.28 7.45
CA PRO A 311 20.93 -4.58 6.20
C PRO A 311 22.22 -4.45 5.39
N GLU A 312 22.29 -5.08 4.20
CA GLU A 312 23.51 -5.10 3.40
C GLU A 312 23.32 -4.51 1.98
N GLY A 313 24.35 -3.85 1.46
CA GLY A 313 24.37 -3.40 0.06
C GLY A 313 23.33 -2.32 -0.24
N ILE A 314 23.26 -1.30 0.61
CA ILE A 314 22.29 -0.21 0.49
C ILE A 314 22.91 0.93 -0.32
N PHE A 315 22.25 1.37 -1.39
CA PHE A 315 22.76 2.46 -2.23
C PHE A 315 21.79 3.64 -2.29
N ILE A 316 22.24 4.81 -1.84
CA ILE A 316 21.43 6.03 -1.75
C ILE A 316 22.04 7.12 -2.64
N TYR A 317 21.33 7.57 -3.68
CA TYR A 317 21.86 8.55 -4.63
C TYR A 317 20.78 9.39 -5.33
N GLY A 318 21.10 10.61 -5.77
CA GLY A 318 20.16 11.46 -6.54
C GLY A 318 18.91 11.97 -5.82
N ASN A 319 18.67 11.60 -4.56
CA ASN A 319 17.50 12.05 -3.79
C ASN A 319 17.56 13.53 -3.44
N LYS A 320 16.40 14.18 -3.33
CA LYS A 320 16.25 15.51 -2.74
C LYS A 320 15.72 15.35 -1.33
N PHE A 321 16.53 15.81 -0.38
CA PHE A 321 16.15 15.84 1.02
C PHE A 321 15.94 17.28 1.50
N SER A 322 14.92 17.50 2.33
CA SER A 322 14.70 18.79 2.98
C SER A 322 13.86 18.65 4.25
N GLY A 323 14.26 19.28 5.34
CA GLY A 323 13.56 19.19 6.62
C GLY A 323 13.56 17.78 7.23
N GLY A 324 13.14 17.66 8.48
CA GLY A 324 13.08 16.39 9.19
C GLY A 324 14.19 16.24 10.23
N GLY A 325 14.01 15.26 11.13
CA GLY A 325 14.95 14.99 12.23
C GLY A 325 14.92 15.99 13.39
N GLU A 326 14.05 16.99 13.39
CA GLU A 326 13.96 17.99 14.46
C GLU A 326 13.19 17.49 15.69
N SER A 327 12.36 16.46 15.53
CA SER A 327 11.51 15.92 16.60
C SER A 327 11.37 14.39 16.53
N PRO A 328 12.46 13.61 16.66
CA PRO A 328 12.39 12.16 16.63
C PRO A 328 11.44 11.59 17.67
N ASP A 329 10.70 10.55 17.27
CA ASP A 329 9.72 9.90 18.12
C ASP A 329 10.39 8.99 19.16
N GLY A 330 9.76 8.89 20.34
CA GLY A 330 10.31 8.14 21.48
C GLY A 330 11.39 8.86 22.28
N LEU A 331 11.56 8.43 23.54
CA LEU A 331 12.51 9.04 24.49
C LEU A 331 13.97 8.81 24.09
N GLU A 332 14.27 7.67 23.47
CA GLU A 332 15.64 7.29 23.11
C GLU A 332 16.16 8.14 21.95
N LEU A 333 15.44 8.19 20.82
CA LEU A 333 15.83 9.01 19.68
C LEU A 333 15.77 10.51 20.01
N GLY A 334 14.75 10.96 20.77
CA GLY A 334 14.69 12.33 21.25
C GLY A 334 15.87 12.69 22.16
N GLY A 335 16.28 11.77 23.05
CA GLY A 335 17.45 11.93 23.91
C GLY A 335 18.76 11.97 23.12
N LEU A 336 18.92 11.07 22.14
CA LEU A 336 20.06 11.04 21.22
C LEU A 336 20.20 12.37 20.47
N LYS A 337 19.08 12.89 19.93
CA LYS A 337 19.02 14.18 19.25
C LYS A 337 19.47 15.32 20.16
N MET A 338 18.97 15.35 21.38
CA MET A 338 19.36 16.34 22.38
C MET A 338 20.84 16.30 22.74
N ILE A 339 21.43 15.11 22.86
CA ILE A 339 22.85 14.93 23.22
C ILE A 339 23.77 15.38 22.07
N MET A 340 23.46 14.98 20.84
CA MET A 340 24.36 15.18 19.71
C MET A 340 24.17 16.52 18.99
N PHE A 341 22.93 17.01 18.90
CA PHE A 341 22.57 18.17 18.07
C PHE A 341 21.94 19.31 18.89
N GLY A 342 21.63 19.06 20.17
CA GLY A 342 21.02 20.04 21.05
C GLY A 342 19.54 20.30 20.74
N LYS A 343 18.98 21.30 21.43
CA LYS A 343 17.56 21.63 21.37
C LYS A 343 17.10 22.02 19.98
N ASP A 344 17.87 22.86 19.31
CA ASP A 344 17.50 23.49 18.04
C ASP A 344 18.14 22.79 16.82
N GLY A 345 18.94 21.73 17.03
CA GLY A 345 19.50 20.92 15.95
C GLY A 345 18.54 19.84 15.46
N ALA A 346 18.97 19.11 14.43
CA ALA A 346 18.23 18.02 13.80
C ALA A 346 19.16 16.83 13.55
N PHE A 347 18.62 15.62 13.43
CA PHE A 347 19.35 14.52 12.81
C PHE A 347 19.70 14.86 11.35
N PRO A 348 20.79 14.30 10.80
CA PRO A 348 20.97 14.24 9.36
C PRO A 348 19.88 13.37 8.72
N ASP A 349 19.77 13.43 7.39
CA ASP A 349 18.70 12.75 6.65
C ASP A 349 18.67 11.23 6.85
N ILE A 350 19.83 10.62 7.08
CA ILE A 350 20.00 9.18 7.19
C ILE A 350 20.38 8.81 8.62
N LEU A 351 19.56 7.97 9.26
CA LEU A 351 19.83 7.31 10.52
C LEU A 351 20.14 5.84 10.25
N TRP A 352 21.28 5.36 10.73
CA TRP A 352 21.65 3.95 10.72
C TRP A 352 21.86 3.46 12.14
N ASP A 353 21.32 2.31 12.48
CA ASP A 353 21.48 1.73 13.81
C ASP A 353 22.89 1.20 14.10
N GLY A 354 23.74 1.05 13.07
CA GLY A 354 25.14 0.68 13.21
C GLY A 354 25.42 -0.83 13.18
N PHE A 355 24.39 -1.67 13.04
CA PHE A 355 24.59 -3.12 12.91
C PHE A 355 25.09 -3.49 11.51
N ALA A 356 26.15 -4.29 11.46
CA ALA A 356 26.73 -4.87 10.24
C ALA A 356 27.23 -6.28 10.54
N ASP A 357 27.25 -7.15 9.52
CA ASP A 357 27.66 -8.54 9.68
C ASP A 357 29.19 -8.64 9.95
N PRO A 358 29.63 -9.13 11.12
CA PRO A 358 31.04 -9.34 11.41
C PRO A 358 31.68 -10.40 10.49
N GLU A 359 30.91 -11.32 9.91
CA GLU A 359 31.41 -12.35 9.00
C GLU A 359 31.77 -11.79 7.60
N LYS A 360 31.26 -10.61 7.24
CA LYS A 360 31.59 -9.90 5.98
C LYS A 360 32.69 -8.85 6.13
N MET A 361 33.41 -8.84 7.25
CA MET A 361 34.52 -7.92 7.46
C MET A 361 35.84 -8.49 6.91
N VAL A 362 36.58 -7.68 6.18
CA VAL A 362 37.95 -7.95 5.72
C VAL A 362 38.86 -6.81 6.20
N ASP A 363 39.94 -7.16 6.90
CA ASP A 363 40.87 -6.20 7.52
C ASP A 363 40.20 -5.16 8.44
N GLY A 364 39.09 -5.56 9.08
CA GLY A 364 38.33 -4.70 10.01
C GLY A 364 37.30 -3.79 9.34
N GLU A 365 37.12 -3.91 8.03
CA GLU A 365 36.18 -3.10 7.24
C GLU A 365 35.16 -4.00 6.56
N ILE A 366 33.91 -3.56 6.46
CA ILE A 366 32.87 -4.27 5.69
C ILE A 366 33.27 -4.27 4.20
N THR A 367 33.11 -5.41 3.50
CA THR A 367 33.40 -5.47 2.06
C THR A 367 32.42 -4.62 1.25
N LEU A 368 32.87 -4.09 0.11
CA LEU A 368 32.15 -3.07 -0.66
C LEU A 368 30.69 -3.46 -0.91
N GLU A 369 30.43 -4.68 -1.35
CA GLU A 369 29.11 -5.19 -1.71
C GLU A 369 28.09 -5.25 -0.56
N HIS A 370 28.55 -5.19 0.71
CA HIS A 370 27.69 -5.19 1.89
C HIS A 370 27.59 -3.82 2.57
N ARG A 371 28.29 -2.79 2.05
CA ARG A 371 28.28 -1.44 2.64
C ARG A 371 26.96 -0.71 2.42
N ILE A 372 26.76 0.32 3.24
CA ILE A 372 25.86 1.43 2.96
C ILE A 372 26.66 2.48 2.18
N CYS A 373 26.29 2.71 0.92
CA CYS A 373 26.93 3.66 0.03
C CYS A 373 26.02 4.87 -0.25
N VAL A 374 26.60 6.07 -0.22
CA VAL A 374 25.89 7.33 -0.47
C VAL A 374 26.59 8.13 -1.57
N GLN A 375 25.85 8.50 -2.61
CA GLN A 375 26.27 9.42 -3.67
C GLN A 375 25.22 10.53 -3.84
N ASN A 376 25.06 11.34 -2.79
CA ASN A 376 23.90 12.20 -2.64
C ASN A 376 24.28 13.62 -2.17
N GLY A 377 25.44 14.12 -2.60
CA GLY A 377 26.02 15.39 -2.15
C GLY A 377 26.78 15.25 -0.83
N ASP A 378 26.80 16.31 -0.02
CA ASP A 378 27.50 16.36 1.29
C ASP A 378 26.65 15.77 2.44
N ILE A 379 25.77 14.80 2.13
CA ILE A 379 24.88 14.19 3.12
C ILE A 379 25.68 13.35 4.12
N GLN A 380 25.22 13.35 5.36
CA GLN A 380 25.81 12.63 6.47
C GLN A 380 24.92 11.46 6.91
N ILE A 381 25.50 10.44 7.51
CA ILE A 381 24.78 9.36 8.21
C ILE A 381 25.01 9.53 9.71
N LEU A 382 23.93 9.52 10.50
CA LEU A 382 24.02 9.30 11.93
C LEU A 382 24.07 7.80 12.21
N ASN A 383 25.22 7.30 12.67
CA ASN A 383 25.34 5.95 13.21
C ASN A 383 25.00 5.98 14.71
N ALA A 384 23.98 5.22 15.11
CA ALA A 384 23.50 5.18 16.49
C ALA A 384 24.39 4.33 17.43
N ASP A 385 25.32 3.53 16.90
CA ASP A 385 26.23 2.65 17.66
C ASP A 385 25.50 1.50 18.39
N GLY A 386 24.48 0.91 17.75
CA GLY A 386 23.65 -0.18 18.25
C GLY A 386 24.44 -1.39 18.78
N PRO A 387 25.43 -1.94 18.04
CA PRO A 387 26.23 -3.08 18.51
C PRO A 387 26.95 -2.85 19.85
N ASN A 388 27.27 -1.60 20.18
CA ASN A 388 27.94 -1.25 21.44
C ASN A 388 26.97 -0.70 22.50
N GLY A 389 25.65 -0.83 22.27
CA GLY A 389 24.60 -0.36 23.17
C GLY A 389 24.43 1.15 23.14
N PHE A 390 24.57 1.76 21.95
CA PHE A 390 24.32 3.18 21.68
C PHE A 390 25.23 4.15 22.47
N LYS A 391 26.44 3.71 22.84
CA LYS A 391 27.32 4.45 23.76
C LYS A 391 28.10 5.57 23.08
N ASN A 392 28.49 5.37 21.83
CA ASN A 392 29.34 6.28 21.07
C ASN A 392 28.73 6.55 19.68
N PRO A 393 27.51 7.13 19.62
CA PRO A 393 26.92 7.49 18.34
C PRO A 393 27.80 8.52 17.61
N ALA A 394 27.86 8.44 16.29
CA ALA A 394 28.80 9.20 15.48
C ALA A 394 28.21 9.63 14.13
N ILE A 395 28.72 10.74 13.62
CA ILE A 395 28.48 11.15 12.24
C ILE A 395 29.48 10.47 11.31
N LEU A 396 28.96 9.87 10.25
CA LEU A 396 29.73 9.34 9.13
C LEU A 396 29.52 10.24 7.92
N ASP A 397 30.62 10.61 7.26
CA ASP A 397 30.64 11.51 6.11
C ASP A 397 31.84 11.22 5.19
N GLY A 398 31.85 11.89 4.03
CA GLY A 398 32.96 11.83 3.07
C GLY A 398 33.32 10.40 2.66
N GLU A 399 34.61 10.06 2.71
CA GLU A 399 35.14 8.76 2.27
C GLU A 399 34.60 7.56 3.08
N LYS A 400 34.01 7.77 4.27
CA LYS A 400 33.43 6.69 5.08
C LYS A 400 32.14 6.12 4.52
N ILE A 401 31.41 6.91 3.72
CA ILE A 401 30.11 6.53 3.15
C ILE A 401 30.08 6.66 1.63
N THR A 402 31.05 7.35 1.04
CA THR A 402 31.14 7.53 -0.41
C THR A 402 31.69 6.27 -1.07
N CYS A 403 30.81 5.50 -1.68
CA CYS A 403 31.15 4.35 -2.50
C CYS A 403 30.11 4.13 -3.60
N GLU A 404 30.39 3.21 -4.52
CA GLU A 404 29.48 2.85 -5.62
C GLU A 404 29.20 1.35 -5.58
N LEU A 405 27.92 1.00 -5.54
CA LEU A 405 27.46 -0.38 -5.65
C LEU A 405 26.99 -0.67 -7.07
N PRO A 406 27.06 -1.93 -7.54
CA PRO A 406 26.42 -2.32 -8.78
C PRO A 406 24.93 -2.01 -8.75
N LYS A 407 24.45 -1.26 -9.74
CA LYS A 407 23.02 -0.95 -9.87
C LYS A 407 22.21 -2.20 -10.20
N LEU A 408 21.10 -2.35 -9.51
CA LEU A 408 20.04 -3.31 -9.70
C LEU A 408 19.33 -3.11 -11.04
N GLY A 409 19.05 -4.23 -11.67
CA GLY A 409 18.24 -4.26 -12.89
C GLY A 409 16.79 -3.89 -12.61
N GLU A 410 16.10 -3.46 -13.67
CA GLU A 410 14.66 -3.25 -13.63
C GLU A 410 13.90 -4.54 -13.33
N THR A 411 12.91 -4.43 -12.44
CA THR A 411 12.02 -5.53 -12.11
C THR A 411 11.07 -5.77 -13.29
N LYS A 412 11.13 -6.96 -13.88
CA LYS A 412 10.30 -7.33 -15.02
C LYS A 412 9.07 -8.09 -14.55
N VAL A 413 7.90 -7.48 -14.70
CA VAL A 413 6.61 -8.13 -14.44
C VAL A 413 6.06 -8.64 -15.77
N ALA A 414 5.81 -9.94 -15.87
CA ALA A 414 5.16 -10.56 -17.03
C ALA A 414 3.66 -10.70 -16.75
N LEU A 415 2.86 -9.69 -17.14
CA LEU A 415 1.40 -9.67 -17.00
C LEU A 415 0.68 -9.89 -18.33
#